data_AF-A0A955QFF8-F1
#
_entry.id   AF-A0A955QFF8-F1
#
_cell.length_a   1.000
_cell.length_b   1.000
_cell.length_c   1.000
_cell.angle_alpha   90.00
_cell.angle_beta   90.00
_cell.angle_gamma   90.00
#
_symmetry.space_group_name_H-M   'P 1'
#
loop_
_entity.id
_entity.type
_entity.pdbx_description
1 polymer ?
#
loop_
_entity_poly.entity_id
_entity_poly.type
_entity_poly.pdbx_seq_one_letter_code
_entity_poly.pdbx_strand_id
1 'polypeptide(L)'
;MSSLYDITCQTITGESQSLGDYRGKILLIVNTASQCGFTPHFKGLQALYLKYQTQGLEVLGFPCNQFGKQDPGSHEEILSFCQNHYQITFPMFAKIDVNGPQAHPLFEYLKSQSPGVLGTEAIKWNFTKFLVD
;
A
#
# COMPACT_ATOMS: atom_id res chain seq x y z
N MET A 1 14.25 15.00 -10.76
CA MET A 1 13.12 14.07 -10.92
C MET A 1 13.38 12.93 -9.95
N SER A 2 12.59 12.82 -8.89
CA SER A 2 12.67 11.68 -7.97
C SER A 2 12.04 10.47 -8.64
N SER A 3 12.79 9.41 -8.83
CA SER A 3 12.25 8.12 -9.27
C SER A 3 11.47 7.50 -8.10
N LEU A 4 10.47 6.66 -8.40
CA LEU A 4 9.84 5.78 -7.42
C LEU A 4 10.89 5.04 -6.57
N TYR A 5 11.97 4.60 -7.22
CA TYR A 5 13.02 3.78 -6.62
C TYR A 5 13.99 4.55 -5.73
N ASP A 6 13.90 5.87 -5.67
CA ASP A 6 14.66 6.71 -4.73
C ASP A 6 13.91 6.88 -3.39
N ILE A 7 12.66 6.40 -3.32
CA ILE A 7 11.80 6.55 -2.16
C ILE A 7 12.06 5.43 -1.16
N THR A 8 12.28 5.81 0.09
CA THR A 8 12.36 4.90 1.23
C THR A 8 11.06 4.94 2.02
N CYS A 9 10.62 3.78 2.50
CA CYS A 9 9.46 3.62 3.35
C CYS A 9 9.86 2.92 4.65
N GLN A 10 9.06 3.06 5.70
CA GLN A 10 9.18 2.23 6.90
C GLN A 10 8.30 1.00 6.75
N THR A 11 8.83 -0.18 7.04
CA THR A 11 8.03 -1.40 7.18
C THR A 11 7.09 -1.26 8.39
N ILE A 12 6.06 -2.10 8.46
CA ILE A 12 5.12 -2.06 9.59
C ILE A 12 5.82 -2.35 10.94
N THR A 13 6.97 -3.04 10.94
CA THR A 13 7.79 -3.30 12.12
C THR A 13 8.81 -2.19 12.42
N GLY A 14 8.86 -1.12 11.62
CA GLY A 14 9.69 0.07 11.84
C GLY A 14 11.06 0.03 11.16
N GLU A 15 11.36 -0.97 10.36
CA GLU A 15 12.61 -1.05 9.60
C GLU A 15 12.55 -0.14 8.36
N SER A 16 13.69 0.41 7.96
CA SER A 16 13.81 1.22 6.75
C SER A 16 13.96 0.31 5.53
N GLN A 17 13.12 0.50 4.51
CA GLN A 17 13.16 -0.30 3.29
C GLN A 17 13.05 0.58 2.04
N SER A 18 13.98 0.42 1.10
CA SER A 18 14.00 1.20 -0.13
C SER A 18 13.05 0.59 -1.15
N LEU A 19 12.28 1.41 -1.87
CA LEU A 19 11.55 0.90 -3.03
C LEU A 19 12.48 0.46 -4.16
N GLY A 20 13.73 0.95 -4.17
CA GLY A 20 14.78 0.47 -5.07
C GLY A 20 15.10 -1.01 -4.93
N ASP A 21 14.83 -1.62 -3.77
CA ASP A 21 15.01 -3.06 -3.52
C ASP A 21 14.03 -3.92 -4.36
N TYR A 22 12.96 -3.30 -4.87
CA TYR A 22 11.98 -3.94 -5.73
C TYR A 22 12.19 -3.65 -7.22
N ARG A 23 13.31 -3.06 -7.62
CA ARG A 23 13.60 -2.74 -9.02
C ARG A 23 13.53 -4.01 -9.90
N GLY A 24 12.84 -3.91 -11.03
CA GLY A 24 12.62 -5.04 -11.95
C GLY A 24 11.49 -5.99 -11.55
N LYS A 25 10.81 -5.72 -10.44
CA LYS A 25 9.54 -6.37 -10.09
C LYS A 25 8.36 -5.52 -10.57
N ILE A 26 7.23 -6.18 -10.82
CA ILE A 26 5.94 -5.52 -10.99
C ILE A 26 5.37 -5.25 -9.59
N LEU A 27 5.08 -3.99 -9.28
CA LEU A 27 4.57 -3.60 -7.96
C LEU A 27 3.07 -3.35 -8.01
N LEU A 28 2.32 -3.99 -7.13
CA LEU A 28 0.93 -3.65 -6.82
C LEU A 28 0.88 -2.94 -5.47
N ILE A 29 0.87 -1.60 -5.50
CA ILE A 29 0.88 -0.74 -4.32
C ILE A 29 -0.55 -0.40 -3.92
N VAL A 30 -0.92 -0.64 -2.66
CA VAL A 30 -2.30 -0.53 -2.19
C VAL A 30 -2.39 0.22 -0.86
N ASN A 31 -3.26 1.23 -0.77
CA ASN A 31 -3.62 1.80 0.53
C ASN A 31 -4.67 0.91 1.20
N THR A 32 -4.42 0.42 2.41
CA THR A 32 -5.26 -0.60 3.08
C THR A 32 -5.97 -0.05 4.32
N ALA A 33 -7.00 -0.75 4.77
CA ALA A 33 -7.65 -0.52 6.05
C ALA A 33 -8.22 -1.82 6.63
N SER A 34 -8.18 -1.99 7.96
CA SER A 34 -8.65 -3.20 8.63
C SER A 34 -10.17 -3.23 8.83
N GLN A 35 -10.81 -2.08 9.05
CA GLN A 35 -12.23 -1.97 9.44
C GLN A 35 -13.10 -1.33 8.34
N CYS A 36 -12.89 -1.73 7.09
CA CYS A 36 -13.61 -1.22 5.92
C CYS A 36 -14.49 -2.29 5.28
N GLY A 37 -15.57 -1.89 4.59
CA GLY A 37 -16.37 -2.81 3.77
C GLY A 37 -15.57 -3.48 2.64
N PHE A 38 -14.42 -2.92 2.27
CA PHE A 38 -13.49 -3.49 1.28
C PHE A 38 -12.35 -4.31 1.90
N THR A 39 -12.27 -4.44 3.23
CA THR A 39 -11.27 -5.31 3.88
C THR A 39 -11.21 -6.72 3.29
N PRO A 40 -12.32 -7.35 2.84
CA PRO A 40 -12.25 -8.65 2.16
C PRO A 40 -11.35 -8.70 0.91
N HIS A 41 -10.99 -7.56 0.31
CA HIS A 41 -10.02 -7.47 -0.79
C HIS A 41 -8.63 -8.01 -0.43
N PHE A 42 -8.25 -8.04 0.85
CA PHE A 42 -7.03 -8.71 1.30
C PHE A 42 -6.92 -10.15 0.81
N LYS A 43 -8.03 -10.90 0.74
CA LYS A 43 -8.05 -12.28 0.20
C LYS A 43 -7.61 -12.32 -1.26
N GLY A 44 -8.13 -11.38 -2.07
CA GLY A 44 -7.79 -11.27 -3.48
C GLY A 44 -6.33 -10.86 -3.70
N LEU A 45 -5.84 -9.90 -2.90
CA LEU A 45 -4.45 -9.46 -2.94
C LEU A 45 -3.49 -10.60 -2.57
N GLN A 46 -3.80 -11.34 -1.51
CA GLN A 46 -3.01 -12.51 -1.09
C GLN A 46 -3.02 -13.60 -2.17
N ALA A 47 -4.16 -13.89 -2.77
CA ALA A 47 -4.24 -14.87 -3.86
C ALA A 47 -3.42 -14.45 -5.09
N LEU A 48 -3.45 -13.17 -5.46
CA LEU A 48 -2.61 -12.64 -6.54
C LEU A 48 -1.12 -12.75 -6.19
N TYR A 49 -0.75 -12.37 -4.98
CA TYR A 49 0.63 -12.45 -4.50
C TYR A 49 1.14 -13.89 -4.54
N LEU A 50 0.43 -14.84 -3.94
CA LEU A 50 0.82 -16.26 -3.96
C LEU A 50 0.95 -16.82 -5.38
N LYS A 51 0.09 -16.38 -6.31
CA LYS A 51 0.08 -16.86 -7.69
C LYS A 51 1.26 -16.32 -8.51
N TYR A 52 1.63 -15.05 -8.32
CA TYR A 52 2.55 -14.35 -9.22
C TYR A 52 3.85 -13.88 -8.57
N GLN A 53 4.06 -14.06 -7.26
CA GLN A 53 5.30 -13.64 -6.59
C GLN A 53 6.55 -14.26 -7.21
N THR A 54 6.50 -15.54 -7.58
CA THR A 54 7.62 -16.23 -8.25
C THR A 54 7.82 -15.79 -9.70
N GLN A 55 6.87 -15.05 -10.25
CA GLN A 55 6.91 -14.44 -11.60
C GLN A 55 7.25 -12.95 -11.54
N GLY A 56 7.61 -12.41 -10.37
CA GLY A 56 8.08 -11.05 -10.20
C GLY A 56 7.01 -10.04 -9.76
N LEU A 57 5.79 -10.47 -9.38
CA LEU A 57 4.82 -9.58 -8.74
C LEU A 57 5.16 -9.37 -7.26
N GLU A 58 5.11 -8.14 -6.79
CA GLU A 58 5.20 -7.80 -5.38
C GLU A 58 3.98 -6.96 -4.98
N VAL A 59 3.29 -7.34 -3.90
CA VAL A 59 2.16 -6.56 -3.36
C VAL A 59 2.64 -5.78 -2.14
N LEU A 60 2.48 -4.46 -2.15
CA LEU A 60 2.93 -3.59 -1.06
C LEU A 60 1.72 -2.93 -0.39
N GLY A 61 1.43 -3.30 0.87
CA GLY A 61 0.30 -2.78 1.63
C GLY A 61 0.67 -1.61 2.53
N PHE A 62 -0.02 -0.49 2.37
CA PHE A 62 0.17 0.74 3.14
C PHE A 62 -1.11 1.08 3.93
N PRO A 63 -1.16 0.75 5.24
CA PRO A 63 -2.25 1.16 6.12
C PRO A 63 -2.51 2.66 6.06
N CYS A 64 -3.78 3.08 6.03
CA CYS A 64 -4.16 4.48 6.01
C CYS A 64 -5.45 4.73 6.79
N ASN A 65 -5.44 5.73 7.68
CA ASN A 65 -6.59 6.05 8.53
C ASN A 65 -7.40 7.26 8.04
N GLN A 66 -7.08 7.82 6.88
CA GLN A 66 -7.72 9.04 6.36
C GLN A 66 -9.16 8.82 5.87
N PHE A 67 -9.55 7.57 5.61
CA PHE A 67 -10.87 7.22 5.05
C PHE A 67 -11.76 6.58 6.12
N GLY A 68 -12.71 7.36 6.64
CA GLY A 68 -13.67 6.91 7.65
C GLY A 68 -13.04 6.48 8.98
N LYS A 69 -11.75 6.79 9.22
CA LYS A 69 -10.97 6.32 10.37
C LYS A 69 -11.00 4.80 10.54
N GLN A 70 -10.91 4.06 9.43
CA GLN A 70 -11.09 2.61 9.37
C GLN A 70 -9.80 1.79 9.62
N ASP A 71 -8.70 2.44 10.01
CA ASP A 71 -7.47 1.76 10.41
C ASP A 71 -6.79 2.45 11.62
N PRO A 72 -7.52 2.60 12.75
CA PRO A 72 -7.06 3.41 13.87
C PRO A 72 -5.95 2.74 14.69
N GLY A 73 -5.83 1.40 14.61
CA GLY A 73 -4.94 0.60 15.45
C GLY A 73 -3.44 0.89 15.28
N SER A 74 -2.64 0.36 16.21
CA SER A 74 -1.18 0.38 16.13
C SER A 74 -0.68 -0.50 14.98
N HIS A 75 0.61 -0.39 14.66
CA HIS A 75 1.21 -1.25 13.64
C HIS A 75 1.11 -2.74 13.99
N GLU A 76 1.30 -3.09 15.27
CA GLU A 76 1.18 -4.45 15.77
C GLU A 76 -0.25 -4.98 15.65
N GLU A 77 -1.24 -4.15 15.99
CA GLU A 77 -2.67 -4.51 15.87
C GLU A 77 -3.06 -4.73 14.41
N ILE A 78 -2.62 -3.86 13.51
CA ILE A 78 -2.90 -3.95 12.07
C ILE A 78 -2.23 -5.19 11.47
N LEU A 79 -0.95 -5.43 11.79
CA LEU A 79 -0.22 -6.60 11.31
C LEU A 79 -0.87 -7.90 11.80
N SER A 80 -1.17 -7.97 13.10
CA SER A 80 -1.85 -9.11 13.73
C SER A 80 -3.21 -9.36 13.08
N PHE A 81 -3.98 -8.30 12.80
CA PHE A 81 -5.26 -8.42 12.10
C PHE A 81 -5.08 -9.04 10.71
N CYS A 82 -4.17 -8.51 9.90
CA CYS A 82 -3.94 -8.99 8.54
C CYS A 82 -3.47 -10.45 8.51
N GLN A 83 -2.59 -10.84 9.42
CA GLN A 83 -2.09 -12.21 9.52
C GLN A 83 -3.16 -13.19 10.01
N ASN A 84 -3.86 -12.86 11.11
CA ASN A 84 -4.80 -13.79 11.74
C ASN A 84 -6.09 -13.97 10.93
N HIS A 85 -6.56 -12.93 10.25
CA HIS A 85 -7.83 -12.99 9.52
C HIS A 85 -7.68 -13.30 8.03
N TYR A 86 -6.54 -12.91 7.43
CA TYR A 86 -6.35 -13.00 5.98
C TYR A 86 -5.08 -13.76 5.58
N GLN A 87 -4.26 -14.19 6.54
CA GLN A 87 -3.00 -14.90 6.29
C GLN A 87 -2.12 -14.14 5.29
N ILE A 88 -2.08 -12.80 5.42
CA ILE A 88 -1.26 -11.96 4.56
C ILE A 88 0.21 -12.30 4.74
N THR A 89 0.89 -12.55 3.63
CA THR A 89 2.34 -12.80 3.60
C THR A 89 3.10 -11.81 2.71
N PHE A 90 2.40 -10.89 2.04
CA PHE A 90 3.04 -9.83 1.30
C PHE A 90 3.50 -8.69 2.24
N PRO A 91 4.50 -7.89 1.84
CA PRO A 91 5.03 -6.79 2.65
C PRO A 91 3.97 -5.77 3.09
N MET A 92 3.94 -5.49 4.39
CA MET A 92 3.14 -4.43 5.00
C MET A 92 4.06 -3.32 5.52
N PHE A 93 3.65 -2.08 5.31
CA PHE A 93 4.41 -0.89 5.69
C PHE A 93 3.76 -0.16 6.87
N ALA A 94 4.51 0.80 7.42
CA ALA A 94 3.99 1.71 8.41
C ALA A 94 2.76 2.47 7.88
N LYS A 95 1.90 2.87 8.81
CA LYS A 95 0.72 3.65 8.48
C LYS A 95 1.13 5.02 7.94
N ILE A 96 0.53 5.43 6.82
CA ILE A 96 0.83 6.69 6.16
C ILE A 96 -0.42 7.45 5.74
N ASP A 97 -0.24 8.75 5.56
CA ASP A 97 -1.21 9.61 4.89
C ASP A 97 -0.99 9.55 3.38
N VAL A 98 -2.07 9.48 2.61
CA VAL A 98 -2.04 9.35 1.14
C VAL A 98 -2.58 10.60 0.43
N ASN A 99 -3.29 11.45 1.15
CA ASN A 99 -3.86 12.71 0.69
C ASN A 99 -3.47 13.87 1.61
N GLY A 100 -3.60 15.09 1.08
CA GLY A 100 -3.37 16.33 1.82
C GLY A 100 -1.88 16.69 1.98
N PRO A 101 -1.58 17.77 2.72
CA PRO A 101 -0.22 18.31 2.85
C PRO A 101 0.78 17.43 3.61
N GLN A 102 0.32 16.32 4.18
CA GLN A 102 1.14 15.32 4.87
C GLN A 102 1.18 13.99 4.13
N ALA A 103 0.69 13.96 2.88
CA ALA A 103 0.76 12.78 2.05
C ALA A 103 2.21 12.30 1.93
N HIS A 104 2.42 11.00 2.09
CA HIS A 104 3.75 10.42 1.92
C HIS A 104 4.23 10.64 0.47
N PRO A 105 5.52 10.95 0.24
CA PRO A 105 6.07 11.20 -1.10
C PRO A 105 5.77 10.10 -2.12
N LEU A 106 5.66 8.84 -1.66
CA LEU A 106 5.19 7.72 -2.47
C LEU A 106 3.81 7.98 -3.10
N PHE A 107 2.82 8.35 -2.31
CA PHE A 107 1.45 8.56 -2.82
C PHE A 107 1.31 9.88 -3.57
N GLU A 108 2.11 10.89 -3.26
CA GLU A 108 2.23 12.08 -4.10
C GLU A 108 2.74 11.71 -5.50
N TYR A 109 3.82 10.94 -5.58
CA TYR A 109 4.37 10.44 -6.84
C TYR A 109 3.33 9.62 -7.61
N LEU A 110 2.74 8.59 -7.00
CA LEU A 110 1.80 7.68 -7.68
C LEU A 110 0.58 8.42 -8.25
N LYS A 111 0.02 9.36 -7.49
CA LYS A 111 -1.14 10.15 -7.92
C LYS A 111 -0.79 11.10 -9.08
N SER A 112 0.42 11.66 -9.08
CA SER A 112 0.91 12.51 -10.18
C SER A 112 1.14 11.72 -11.47
N GLN A 113 1.54 10.44 -11.38
CA GLN A 113 1.80 9.59 -12.55
C GLN A 113 0.53 9.00 -13.15
N SER A 114 -0.50 8.74 -12.33
CA SER A 114 -1.76 8.15 -12.76
C SER A 114 -2.95 8.89 -12.13
N PRO A 115 -3.21 10.15 -12.54
CA PRO A 115 -4.34 10.90 -12.02
C PRO A 115 -5.67 10.26 -12.46
N GLY A 116 -6.70 10.43 -11.65
CA GLY A 116 -8.05 9.97 -11.96
C GLY A 116 -8.74 10.80 -13.05
N VAL A 117 -10.04 10.54 -13.22
CA VAL A 117 -10.91 11.26 -14.15
C VAL A 117 -10.79 12.77 -13.98
N LEU A 118 -10.66 13.50 -15.09
CA LEU A 118 -10.45 14.95 -15.13
C LEU A 118 -9.18 15.44 -14.39
N GLY A 119 -8.17 14.59 -14.25
CA GLY A 119 -6.90 14.96 -13.62
C GLY A 119 -6.97 14.98 -12.09
N THR A 120 -8.01 14.43 -11.46
CA THR A 120 -8.07 14.45 -9.99
C THR A 120 -7.06 13.49 -9.38
N GLU A 121 -6.15 14.01 -8.57
CA GLU A 121 -5.09 13.23 -7.94
C GLU A 121 -5.52 12.59 -6.62
N ALA A 122 -6.56 13.10 -5.95
CA ALA A 122 -6.95 12.60 -4.63
C ALA A 122 -7.37 11.13 -4.67
N ILE A 123 -6.76 10.30 -3.81
CA ILE A 123 -7.21 8.93 -3.54
C ILE A 123 -8.63 9.01 -3.00
N LYS A 124 -9.56 8.28 -3.63
CA LYS A 124 -10.98 8.39 -3.29
C LYS A 124 -11.37 7.57 -2.07
N TRP A 125 -10.73 6.41 -1.86
CA TRP A 125 -11.07 5.51 -0.76
C TRP A 125 -9.97 4.49 -0.44
N ASN A 126 -10.21 3.69 0.61
CA ASN A 126 -9.44 2.50 0.94
C ASN A 126 -9.39 1.51 -0.25
N PHE A 127 -8.27 0.79 -0.35
CA PHE A 127 -7.99 -0.23 -1.38
C PHE A 127 -7.89 0.30 -2.81
N THR A 128 -7.48 1.55 -3.00
CA THR A 128 -7.00 2.05 -4.29
C THR A 128 -5.66 1.38 -4.62
N LYS A 129 -5.44 1.03 -5.88
CA LYS A 129 -4.31 0.21 -6.31
C LYS A 129 -3.57 0.91 -7.44
N PHE A 130 -2.25 0.86 -7.39
CA PHE A 130 -1.37 1.27 -8.47
C PHE A 130 -0.57 0.06 -8.92
N LEU A 131 -0.55 -0.21 -10.22
CA LEU A 131 0.32 -1.20 -10.84
C LEU A 131 1.50 -0.43 -11.46
N VAL A 132 2.72 -0.77 -11.06
CA VAL A 132 3.95 -0.10 -11.52
C VAL A 132 4.91 -1.15 -12.08
N ASP A 133 5.57 -0.84 -13.19
CA ASP A 133 6.59 -1.65 -13.87
C ASP A 133 7.91 -0.90 -14.09
#